data_AF-A0A0Q8EB14-F1
#
_entry.id   AF-A0A0Q8EB14-F1
#
_cell.length_a   1.000
_cell.length_b   1.000
_cell.length_c   1.000
_cell.angle_alpha   90.00
_cell.angle_beta   90.00
_cell.angle_gamma   90.00
#
_symmetry.space_group_name_H-M   'P 1'
#
loop_
_entity.id
_entity.type
_entity.pdbx_description
1 polymer ?
#
loop_
_entity_poly.entity_id
_entity_poly.type
_entity_poly.pdbx_seq_one_letter_code
_entity_poly.pdbx_strand_id
1 'polypeptide(L)'
;MFGIGFGELVVIAVLAVLVFGPDRLPELAQQAGRFVRQLRKFATSARDELRSELGPEFADLELSDLDPRAIVRKHIAEAMAELDDLEDAIRSDEDTPKQVPLGAGERPPYDVDAT
;
A
#
# COMPACT_ATOMS: atom_id res chain seq x y z
N MET A 1 -15.34 -8.13 -23.32
CA MET A 1 -16.61 -7.75 -23.99
C MET A 1 -17.17 -6.55 -23.24
N PHE A 2 -17.77 -5.59 -23.95
CA PHE A 2 -18.04 -4.19 -23.58
C PHE A 2 -16.93 -3.21 -23.98
N GLY A 3 -16.90 -2.88 -25.27
CA GLY A 3 -16.29 -1.66 -25.80
C GLY A 3 -17.42 -0.69 -26.13
N ILE A 4 -17.67 0.29 -25.25
CA ILE A 4 -18.55 1.42 -25.56
C ILE A 4 -17.71 2.41 -26.35
N GLY A 5 -18.00 2.56 -27.64
CA GLY A 5 -17.40 3.59 -28.47
C GLY A 5 -18.08 4.94 -28.28
N PHE A 6 -17.49 5.96 -28.90
CA PHE A 6 -18.08 7.30 -28.87
C PHE A 6 -19.49 7.34 -29.49
N GLY A 7 -19.73 6.54 -30.54
CA GLY A 7 -21.04 6.44 -31.19
C GLY A 7 -22.12 5.89 -30.26
N GLU A 8 -21.84 4.80 -29.55
CA GLU A 8 -22.77 4.21 -28.59
C GLU A 8 -23.08 5.17 -27.43
N LEU A 9 -22.08 5.92 -26.94
CA LEU A 9 -22.28 6.93 -25.90
C LEU A 9 -23.28 8.02 -26.36
N VAL A 10 -23.15 8.49 -27.59
CA VAL A 10 -24.06 9.50 -28.16
C VAL A 10 -25.48 8.95 -28.28
N VAL A 11 -25.65 7.70 -28.72
CA VAL A 11 -26.98 7.06 -28.80
C VAL A 11 -27.62 6.99 -27.41
N ILE A 12 -26.87 6.58 -26.38
CA ILE A 12 -27.37 6.54 -25.00
C ILE A 12 -27.75 7.94 -24.51
N ALA A 13 -26.94 8.97 -24.81
CA ALA A 13 -27.23 10.34 -24.43
C ALA A 13 -28.53 10.86 -25.09
N VAL A 14 -28.73 10.59 -26.37
CA VAL A 14 -29.96 10.95 -27.09
C VAL A 14 -31.17 10.23 -26.50
N LEU A 15 -31.05 8.93 -26.21
CA LEU A 15 -32.13 8.18 -25.57
C LEU A 15 -32.46 8.73 -24.18
N ALA A 16 -31.45 9.09 -23.38
CA ALA A 16 -31.67 9.73 -22.08
C ALA A 16 -32.40 11.07 -22.23
N VAL A 17 -32.02 11.89 -23.23
CA VAL A 17 -32.71 13.15 -23.53
C VAL A 17 -34.17 12.91 -23.93
N LEU A 18 -34.45 11.88 -24.72
CA LEU A 18 -35.83 11.57 -25.14
C LEU A 18 -36.71 11.07 -23.99
N VAL A 19 -36.14 10.26 -23.09
CA VAL A 19 -36.89 9.67 -21.96
C VAL A 19 -37.15 10.71 -20.86
N PHE A 20 -36.13 11.49 -20.49
CA PHE A 20 -36.21 12.42 -19.36
C PHE A 20 -36.51 13.86 -19.80
N GLY A 21 -36.17 14.23 -21.02
CA GLY A 21 -36.25 15.59 -21.56
C GLY A 21 -34.91 16.34 -21.46
N PRO A 22 -34.57 17.19 -22.45
CA PRO A 22 -33.32 17.96 -22.47
C PRO A 22 -33.21 18.95 -21.31
N ASP A 23 -34.34 19.46 -20.83
CA ASP A 23 -34.39 20.44 -19.72
C ASP A 23 -34.20 19.77 -18.35
N ARG A 24 -34.57 18.50 -18.21
CA ARG A 24 -34.50 17.77 -16.93
C ARG A 24 -33.14 17.15 -16.66
N LEU A 25 -32.43 16.70 -17.70
CA LEU A 25 -31.08 16.14 -17.54
C LEU A 25 -30.09 17.06 -16.82
N PRO A 26 -29.94 18.37 -17.15
CA PRO A 26 -29.03 19.24 -16.42
C PRO A 26 -29.46 19.45 -14.97
N GLU A 27 -30.76 19.52 -14.71
CA GLU A 27 -31.32 19.61 -13.36
C GLU A 27 -30.95 18.38 -12.51
N LEU A 28 -31.13 17.17 -13.05
CA LEU A 28 -30.76 15.91 -12.42
C LEU A 28 -29.25 15.78 -12.20
N ALA A 29 -28.44 16.17 -13.19
CA ALA A 29 -26.98 16.15 -13.07
C ALA A 29 -26.49 17.09 -11.96
N GLN A 30 -27.07 18.29 -11.85
CA GLN A 30 -26.77 19.23 -10.77
C GLN A 30 -27.20 18.70 -9.40
N GLN A 31 -28.36 18.05 -9.30
CA GLN A 31 -28.81 17.41 -8.06
C GLN A 31 -27.88 16.27 -7.64
N ALA A 32 -27.52 15.38 -8.56
CA ALA A 32 -26.58 14.29 -8.32
C ALA A 32 -25.20 14.82 -7.89
N GLY A 33 -24.69 15.85 -8.58
CA GLY A 33 -23.42 16.50 -8.23
C GLY A 33 -23.43 17.11 -6.82
N ARG A 34 -24.54 17.78 -6.45
CA ARG A 34 -24.72 18.30 -5.09
C ARG A 34 -24.75 17.18 -4.05
N PHE A 35 -25.48 16.11 -4.33
CA PHE A 35 -25.57 14.93 -3.46
C PHE A 35 -24.18 14.29 -3.24
N VAL A 36 -23.43 14.04 -4.33
CA VAL A 36 -22.07 13.49 -4.25
C VAL A 36 -21.15 14.38 -3.43
N ARG A 37 -21.21 15.70 -3.62
CA ARG A 37 -20.41 16.65 -2.84
C ARG A 37 -20.76 16.60 -1.35
N GLN A 38 -22.05 16.48 -1.03
CA GLN A 38 -22.55 16.42 0.33
C GLN A 38 -22.15 15.10 1.01
N LEU A 39 -22.24 13.98 0.28
CA LEU A 39 -21.77 12.67 0.73
C LEU A 39 -20.25 12.66 0.96
N ARG A 40 -19.47 13.25 0.05
CA ARG A 40 -18.02 13.40 0.23
C ARG A 40 -17.70 14.21 1.49
N LYS A 41 -18.39 15.32 1.72
CA LYS A 41 -18.22 16.13 2.92
C LYS A 41 -18.51 15.33 4.19
N PHE A 42 -19.63 14.59 4.21
CA PHE A 42 -19.98 13.73 5.33
C PHE A 42 -18.93 12.65 5.58
N ALA A 43 -18.47 11.96 4.53
CA ALA A 43 -17.43 10.94 4.63
C ALA A 43 -16.10 11.51 5.16
N THR A 44 -15.70 12.71 4.71
CA THR A 44 -14.51 13.40 5.22
C THR A 44 -14.68 13.77 6.69
N SER A 45 -15.80 14.39 7.07
CA SER A 45 -16.04 14.77 8.47
C SER A 45 -16.08 13.57 9.40
N ALA A 46 -16.72 12.47 9.01
CA ALA A 46 -16.74 11.24 9.80
C ALA A 46 -15.32 10.66 9.95
N ARG A 47 -14.51 10.67 8.88
CA ARG A 47 -13.09 10.27 8.98
C ARG A 47 -12.30 11.15 9.94
N ASP A 48 -12.51 12.46 9.88
CA ASP A 48 -11.82 13.42 10.75
C ASP A 48 -12.21 13.23 12.22
N GLU A 49 -13.49 12.97 12.50
CA GLU A 49 -14.01 12.67 13.84
C GLU A 49 -13.43 11.36 14.39
N LEU A 50 -13.46 10.28 13.60
CA LEU A 50 -12.83 8.99 13.95
C LEU A 50 -11.33 9.14 14.23
N ARG A 51 -10.61 9.93 13.41
CA ARG A 51 -9.18 10.23 13.62
C ARG A 51 -8.93 10.97 14.93
N SER A 52 -9.83 11.87 15.30
CA SER A 52 -9.71 12.66 16.52
C SER A 52 -9.97 11.85 17.79
N GLU A 53 -10.84 10.84 17.72
CA GLU A 53 -11.23 10.01 18.87
C GLU A 53 -10.35 8.77 19.06
N LEU A 54 -9.96 8.11 17.97
CA LEU A 54 -9.24 6.82 18.00
C LEU A 54 -7.72 6.98 17.82
N GLY A 55 -7.25 8.19 17.52
CA GLY A 55 -5.84 8.48 17.27
C GLY A 55 -5.40 8.16 15.83
N PRO A 56 -4.19 8.61 15.44
CA PRO A 56 -3.71 8.52 14.06
C PRO A 56 -3.54 7.09 13.53
N GLU A 57 -3.50 6.06 14.40
CA GLU A 57 -3.31 4.67 14.00
C GLU A 57 -4.50 4.06 13.23
N PHE A 58 -5.70 4.64 13.34
CA PHE A 58 -6.89 4.20 12.59
C PHE A 58 -7.25 5.14 11.42
N ALA A 59 -6.42 6.16 11.16
CA ALA A 59 -6.66 7.18 10.13
C ALA A 59 -6.42 6.68 8.69
N ASP A 60 -5.63 5.62 8.54
CA ASP A 60 -5.16 5.11 7.26
C ASP A 60 -5.96 3.89 6.76
N LEU A 61 -7.21 3.73 7.20
CA LEU A 61 -8.15 2.82 6.53
C LEU A 61 -8.55 3.44 5.17
N GLU A 62 -7.63 3.35 4.21
CA GLU A 62 -7.91 3.59 2.82
C GLU A 62 -8.94 2.54 2.36
N LEU A 63 -9.97 2.97 1.64
CA LEU A 63 -10.96 2.04 1.08
C LEU A 63 -10.32 1.05 0.08
N SER A 64 -9.09 1.33 -0.35
CA SER A 64 -8.23 0.46 -1.16
C SER A 64 -7.53 -0.65 -0.35
N ASP A 65 -7.50 -0.54 0.98
CA ASP A 65 -6.95 -1.55 1.91
C ASP A 65 -7.98 -2.60 2.33
N LEU A 66 -9.21 -2.53 1.78
CA LEU A 66 -10.18 -3.63 1.86
C LEU A 66 -9.79 -4.85 1.00
N ASP A 67 -8.61 -4.85 0.37
CA ASP A 67 -8.00 -6.07 -0.14
C ASP A 67 -6.99 -6.60 0.90
N PRO A 68 -7.39 -7.56 1.77
CA PRO A 68 -6.56 -8.02 2.89
C PRO A 68 -5.19 -8.56 2.45
N ARG A 69 -5.04 -8.93 1.17
CA ARG A 69 -3.76 -9.40 0.60
C ARG A 69 -2.73 -8.28 0.43
N ALA A 70 -3.16 -7.04 0.20
CA ALA A 70 -2.25 -5.90 0.03
C ALA A 70 -1.59 -5.51 1.35
N ILE A 71 -2.38 -5.42 2.44
CA ILE A 71 -1.91 -5.15 3.81
C ILE A 71 -0.88 -6.19 4.26
N VAL A 72 -1.21 -7.48 4.09
CA VAL A 72 -0.34 -8.59 4.46
C VAL A 72 0.95 -8.56 3.66
N ARG A 73 0.88 -8.28 2.35
CA ARG A 73 2.07 -8.20 1.50
C ARG A 73 3.00 -7.05 1.90
N LYS A 74 2.45 -5.88 2.26
CA LYS A 74 3.26 -4.74 2.73
C LYS A 74 3.98 -5.07 4.04
N HIS A 75 3.28 -5.64 5.02
CA HIS A 75 3.87 -6.02 6.31
C HIS A 75 4.91 -7.14 6.18
N ILE A 76 4.66 -8.13 5.31
CA ILE A 76 5.65 -9.19 5.05
C ILE A 76 6.89 -8.62 4.35
N ALA A 77 6.71 -7.73 3.37
CA ALA A 77 7.84 -7.12 2.67
C ALA A 77 8.71 -6.25 3.59
N GLU A 78 8.07 -5.49 4.49
CA GLU A 78 8.76 -4.67 5.49
C GLU A 78 9.51 -5.54 6.51
N ALA A 79 8.87 -6.58 7.06
CA ALA A 79 9.53 -7.52 7.96
C ALA A 79 10.69 -8.27 7.29
N MET A 80 10.57 -8.61 5.99
CA MET A 80 11.66 -9.24 5.26
C MET A 80 12.85 -8.29 5.06
N ALA A 81 12.61 -7.01 4.76
CA ALA A 81 13.67 -6.03 4.61
C ALA A 81 14.43 -5.80 5.94
N GLU A 82 13.69 -5.72 7.05
CA GLU A 82 14.27 -5.53 8.38
C GLU A 82 15.14 -6.73 8.82
N LEU A 83 14.74 -7.95 8.42
CA LEU A 83 15.54 -9.16 8.63
C LEU A 83 16.80 -9.18 7.76
N ASP A 84 16.72 -8.74 6.50
CA ASP A 84 17.86 -8.67 5.57
C ASP A 84 18.91 -7.66 6.09
N ASP A 85 18.46 -6.49 6.55
CA ASP A 85 19.31 -5.47 7.17
C ASP A 85 20.01 -5.99 8.44
N LEU A 86 19.30 -6.78 9.26
CA LEU A 86 19.88 -7.41 10.45
C LEU A 86 20.88 -8.51 10.08
N GLU A 87 20.58 -9.31 9.04
CA GLU A 87 21.46 -10.38 8.57
C GLU A 87 22.75 -9.81 7.96
N ASP A 88 22.67 -8.69 7.25
CA ASP A 88 23.82 -7.97 6.71
C ASP A 88 24.65 -7.27 7.81
N ALA A 89 24.01 -6.77 8.86
CA ALA A 89 24.71 -6.26 10.04
C ALA A 89 25.48 -7.37 10.77
N ILE A 90 24.87 -8.55 10.93
CA ILE A 90 25.52 -9.73 11.54
C ILE A 90 26.68 -10.22 10.68
N ARG A 91 26.51 -10.29 9.35
CA ARG A 91 27.59 -10.70 8.43
C ARG A 91 28.75 -9.71 8.39
N SER A 92 28.48 -8.42 8.60
CA SER A 92 29.51 -7.37 8.65
C SER A 92 30.39 -7.47 9.89
N ASP A 93 29.85 -7.96 11.01
CA ASP A 93 30.62 -8.27 12.23
C ASP A 93 31.37 -9.62 12.14
N GLU A 94 30.99 -10.50 11.18
CA GLU A 94 31.57 -11.84 11.00
C GLU A 94 32.81 -11.87 10.08
N ASP A 95 33.44 -10.73 9.75
CA ASP A 95 34.77 -10.67 9.11
C ASP A 95 35.92 -10.99 10.10
N THR A 96 35.64 -11.88 11.06
CA THR A 96 36.68 -12.57 11.83
C THR A 96 37.25 -13.65 10.92
N PRO A 97 38.57 -13.71 10.69
CA PRO A 97 39.17 -14.68 9.78
C PRO A 97 38.76 -16.07 10.22
N LYS A 98 37.97 -16.76 9.37
CA LYS A 98 37.54 -18.14 9.58
C LYS A 98 38.80 -18.96 9.83
N GLN A 99 38.98 -19.42 11.07
CA GLN A 99 40.11 -20.26 11.44
C GLN A 99 40.01 -21.52 10.59
N VAL A 100 40.83 -21.58 9.55
CA VAL A 100 40.96 -22.77 8.72
C VAL A 100 41.41 -23.89 9.65
N PRO A 101 40.65 -24.98 9.79
CA PRO A 101 41.08 -26.09 10.62
C PRO A 101 42.43 -26.59 10.10
N LEU A 102 43.43 -26.61 10.98
CA LEU A 102 44.80 -27.01 10.67
C LEU A 102 44.81 -28.36 9.95
N GLY A 103 45.58 -28.48 8.88
CA GLY A 103 45.72 -29.73 8.15
C GLY A 103 46.31 -30.84 9.05
N ALA A 104 46.01 -32.10 8.76
CA ALA A 104 46.55 -33.22 9.54
C ALA A 104 48.09 -33.23 9.52
N GLY A 105 48.71 -32.86 10.65
CA GLY A 105 50.17 -32.76 10.81
C GLY A 105 50.72 -31.33 10.85
N GLU A 106 49.88 -30.31 10.65
CA GLU A 106 50.27 -28.91 10.76
C GLU A 106 50.34 -28.50 12.24
N ARG A 107 51.49 -27.94 12.65
CA ARG A 107 51.69 -27.51 14.05
C ARG A 107 51.16 -26.09 14.21
N PRO A 108 50.37 -25.81 15.25
CA PRO A 108 49.90 -24.46 15.49
C PRO A 108 51.11 -23.52 15.70
N PRO A 109 51.02 -22.26 15.24
CA PRO A 109 52.07 -21.29 15.46
C PRO A 109 52.27 -21.10 16.97
N TYR A 110 53.52 -21.22 17.43
CA TYR A 110 53.88 -20.98 18.82
C TYR A 110 54.34 -19.54 18.98
N ASP A 111 53.70 -18.85 19.93
CA ASP A 111 54.03 -17.49 20.32
C ASP A 111 55.15 -17.52 21.37
N VAL A 112 56.28 -16.89 21.05
CA VAL A 112 57.48 -16.84 21.90
C VAL A 112 57.43 -15.70 22.92
N ASP A 113 56.43 -14.82 22.83
CA ASP A 113 56.26 -13.67 23.72
C ASP A 113 55.35 -13.98 24.93
N ALA A 114 54.80 -15.20 25.02
CA ALA A 114 54.07 -15.67 26.18
C ALA A 114 55.03 -16.06 27.33
N THR A 115 55.36 -15.11 28.21
CA THR A 115 56.02 -15.32 29.51
C THR A 115 55.14 -14.84 30.65
#